data_AF-A0A3D4UT15-F1
#
_entry.id   AF-A0A3D4UT15-F1
#
_cell.length_a   1.000
_cell.length_b   1.000
_cell.length_c   1.000
_cell.angle_alpha   90.00
_cell.angle_beta   90.00
_cell.angle_gamma   90.00
#
_symmetry.space_group_name_H-M   'P 1'
#
loop_
_entity.id
_entity.type
_entity.pdbx_description
1 polymer ?
#
loop_
_entity_poly.entity_id
_entity_poly.type
_entity_poly.pdbx_seq_one_letter_code
_entity_poly.pdbx_strand_id
1 'polypeptide(L)'
;MTVKPGPRFDLQKRKEVLNDLKSMLAEGVEIKEAAYACNISVNYAYRVAKRYKWPYNYVSKAKRKRVTDAMTYGFTPEEVTSLYKISQGHIEKIIYDHSGHSGEKTPLIPETFSTLE
;
A
#
# COMPACT_ATOMS: atom_id res chain seq x y z
N MET A 1 -1.79 29.68 42.54
CA MET A 1 -0.81 29.05 41.64
C MET A 1 -1.49 28.77 40.31
N THR A 2 -1.21 29.56 39.28
CA THR A 2 -1.80 29.41 37.95
C THR A 2 -0.99 28.36 37.19
N VAL A 3 -1.54 27.16 37.03
CA VAL A 3 -0.89 26.11 36.24
C VAL A 3 -0.88 26.58 34.79
N LYS A 4 0.30 26.96 34.26
CA LYS A 4 0.43 27.23 32.82
C LYS A 4 0.06 25.94 32.10
N PRO A 5 -0.91 25.96 31.16
CA PRO A 5 -1.18 24.78 30.37
C PRO A 5 0.14 24.38 29.71
N GLY A 6 0.55 23.11 29.92
CA GLY A 6 1.69 22.54 29.21
C GLY A 6 1.52 22.75 27.69
N PRO A 7 2.60 22.69 26.90
CA PRO A 7 2.58 23.05 25.50
C PRO A 7 1.38 22.41 24.83
N ARG A 8 0.39 23.23 24.44
CA ARG A 8 -0.74 22.76 23.63
C ARG A 8 -0.08 22.12 22.42
N PHE A 9 -0.11 20.79 22.38
CA PHE A 9 0.29 20.05 21.20
C PHE A 9 -0.45 20.70 20.03
N ASP A 10 0.29 21.36 19.15
CA ASP A 10 -0.29 22.27 18.18
C ASP A 10 -1.26 21.50 17.29
N LEU A 11 -2.56 21.67 17.58
CA LEU A 11 -3.65 20.99 16.92
C LEU A 11 -3.68 21.36 15.43
N GLN A 12 -3.22 22.56 15.09
CA GLN A 12 -3.14 23.04 13.73
C GLN A 12 -2.04 22.29 12.99
N LYS A 13 -0.84 22.21 13.58
CA LYS A 13 0.29 21.45 13.03
C LYS A 13 -0.04 19.97 12.82
N ARG A 14 -0.83 19.37 13.72
CA ARG A 14 -1.30 17.98 13.54
C ARG A 14 -2.25 17.82 12.36
N LYS A 15 -3.13 18.78 12.10
CA LYS A 15 -4.06 18.74 10.96
C LYS A 15 -3.31 18.88 9.63
N GLU A 16 -2.33 19.77 9.57
CA GLU A 16 -1.47 19.96 8.39
C GLU A 16 -0.76 18.66 8.02
N VAL A 17 -0.07 18.04 8.97
CA VAL A 17 0.62 16.75 8.76
C VAL A 17 -0.33 15.65 8.25
N LEU A 18 -1.58 15.61 8.74
CA LEU A 18 -2.56 14.63 8.28
C LEU A 18 -3.05 14.91 6.85
N ASN A 19 -3.23 16.19 6.49
CA ASN A 19 -3.63 16.59 5.14
C ASN A 19 -2.52 16.33 4.12
N ASP A 20 -1.28 16.62 4.48
CA ASP A 20 -0.11 16.37 3.64
C ASP A 20 0.05 14.86 3.40
N LEU A 21 -0.01 14.06 4.47
CA LEU A 21 0.04 12.60 4.38
C LEU A 21 -1.07 12.06 3.47
N LYS A 22 -2.31 12.54 3.64
CA LYS A 22 -3.45 12.12 2.80
C LYS A 22 -3.23 12.44 1.32
N SER A 23 -2.72 13.62 1.02
CA SER A 23 -2.52 14.10 -0.36
C SER A 23 -1.43 13.29 -1.06
N MET A 24 -0.29 13.08 -0.41
CA MET A 24 0.79 12.24 -0.94
C MET A 24 0.34 10.80 -1.18
N LEU A 25 -0.43 10.23 -0.26
CA LEU A 25 -0.97 8.88 -0.41
C LEU A 25 -1.98 8.79 -1.57
N ALA A 26 -2.80 9.82 -1.78
CA ALA A 26 -3.73 9.90 -2.92
C ALA A 26 -3.01 10.03 -4.27
N GLU A 27 -1.84 10.69 -4.30
CA GLU A 27 -0.94 10.74 -5.45
C GLU A 27 -0.17 9.42 -5.69
N GLY A 28 -0.38 8.42 -4.83
CA GLY A 28 0.24 7.11 -4.96
C GLY A 28 1.67 7.03 -4.42
N VAL A 29 2.13 8.04 -3.67
CA VAL A 29 3.44 8.01 -2.99
C VAL A 29 3.50 6.83 -2.02
N GLU A 30 4.67 6.21 -1.87
CA GLU A 30 4.87 5.13 -0.92
C GLU A 30 4.66 5.65 0.51
N ILE A 31 3.96 4.88 1.36
CA ILE A 31 3.67 5.31 2.74
C ILE A 31 4.93 5.60 3.56
N LYS A 32 6.05 4.94 3.23
CA LYS A 32 7.35 5.19 3.84
C LYS A 32 7.89 6.57 3.45
N GLU A 33 7.85 6.91 2.18
CA GLU A 33 8.29 8.22 1.65
C GLU A 33 7.40 9.34 2.18
N ALA A 34 6.08 9.15 2.16
CA ALA A 34 5.13 10.10 2.71
C ALA A 34 5.34 10.34 4.21
N ALA A 35 5.63 9.28 4.98
CA ALA A 35 5.95 9.41 6.41
C ALA A 35 7.22 10.24 6.65
N TYR A 36 8.28 10.02 5.86
CA TYR A 36 9.51 10.82 5.97
C TYR A 36 9.28 12.29 5.61
N ALA A 37 8.55 12.56 4.52
CA ALA A 37 8.22 13.94 4.11
C ALA A 37 7.39 14.68 5.17
N CYS A 38 6.45 13.96 5.81
CA CYS A 38 5.63 14.48 6.89
C CYS A 38 6.36 14.54 8.26
N ASN A 39 7.64 14.15 8.32
CA ASN A 39 8.44 14.05 9.54
C ASN A 39 7.75 13.27 10.67
N ILE A 40 7.14 12.13 10.33
CA ILE A 40 6.47 11.22 11.26
C ILE A 40 7.03 9.80 11.15
N SER A 41 6.86 9.00 12.21
CA SER A 41 7.21 7.58 12.13
C SER A 41 6.32 6.85 11.12
N VAL A 42 6.92 5.92 10.37
CA VAL A 42 6.20 5.08 9.41
C VAL A 42 5.06 4.29 10.09
N ASN A 43 5.30 3.78 11.30
CA ASN A 43 4.25 3.10 12.10
C ASN A 43 3.07 4.01 12.43
N TYR A 44 3.31 5.29 12.68
CA TYR A 44 2.24 6.26 12.88
C TYR A 44 1.46 6.49 11.59
N ALA A 45 2.14 6.70 10.46
CA ALA A 45 1.51 6.84 9.15
C ALA A 45 0.62 5.63 8.81
N TYR A 46 1.08 4.40 9.06
CA TYR A 46 0.27 3.18 8.88
C TYR A 46 -1.00 3.18 9.71
N ARG A 47 -0.90 3.49 11.01
CA ARG A 47 -2.07 3.51 11.90
C ARG A 47 -3.09 4.56 11.46
N VAL A 48 -2.62 5.73 11.04
CA VAL A 48 -3.47 6.80 10.53
C VAL A 48 -4.15 6.37 9.23
N ALA A 49 -3.39 5.94 8.23
CA ALA A 49 -3.94 5.53 6.94
C ALA A 49 -4.95 4.39 7.08
N LYS A 50 -4.67 3.39 7.94
CA LYS A 50 -5.61 2.31 8.27
C LYS A 50 -6.87 2.84 8.97
N ARG A 51 -6.72 3.72 9.96
CA ARG A 51 -7.84 4.30 10.72
C ARG A 51 -8.80 5.08 9.82
N TYR A 52 -8.26 5.84 8.87
CA TYR A 52 -9.06 6.67 7.96
C TYR A 52 -9.37 5.98 6.61
N LYS A 53 -9.02 4.69 6.46
CA LYS A 53 -9.20 3.91 5.23
C LYS A 53 -8.61 4.63 3.99
N TRP A 54 -7.48 5.30 4.15
CA TRP A 54 -6.79 5.94 3.03
C TRP A 54 -6.11 4.90 2.15
N PRO A 55 -6.09 5.09 0.81
CA PRO A 55 -5.29 4.24 -0.05
C PRO A 55 -3.82 4.44 0.30
N TYR A 56 -3.06 3.36 0.48
CA TYR A 56 -1.62 3.50 0.67
C TYR A 56 -0.87 2.34 0.05
N ASN A 57 0.28 2.70 -0.52
CA ASN A 57 1.17 1.78 -1.17
C ASN A 57 2.22 1.29 -0.17
N TYR A 58 2.20 -0.03 0.07
CA TYR A 58 3.18 -0.68 0.94
C TYR A 58 4.48 -1.01 0.19
N VAL A 59 4.39 -1.23 -1.12
CA VAL A 59 5.52 -1.64 -1.95
C VAL A 59 6.04 -0.43 -2.72
N SER A 60 7.35 -0.22 -2.66
CA SER A 60 8.00 0.85 -3.40
C SER A 60 7.71 0.78 -4.88
N LYS A 61 7.66 1.95 -5.53
CA LYS A 61 7.48 2.04 -6.99
C LYS A 61 8.56 1.24 -7.73
N ALA A 62 9.79 1.26 -7.22
CA ALA A 62 10.90 0.47 -7.76
C ALA A 62 10.69 -1.05 -7.66
N LYS A 63 10.22 -1.54 -6.51
CA LYS A 63 9.90 -2.97 -6.34
C LYS A 63 8.72 -3.40 -7.21
N ARG A 64 7.68 -2.55 -7.29
CA ARG A 64 6.55 -2.76 -8.19
C ARG A 64 6.99 -2.89 -9.63
N LYS A 65 7.79 -1.94 -10.12
CA LYS A 65 8.33 -1.98 -11.47
C LYS A 65 9.11 -3.27 -11.72
N ARG A 66 10.01 -3.68 -10.82
CA ARG A 66 10.78 -4.94 -10.96
C ARG A 66 9.89 -6.18 -11.03
N VAL A 67 8.84 -6.23 -10.21
CA VAL A 67 7.86 -7.32 -10.24
C VAL A 67 7.11 -7.32 -11.57
N THR A 68 6.59 -6.17 -12.00
CA THR A 68 5.88 -6.04 -13.29
C THR A 68 6.76 -6.39 -14.49
N ASP A 69 8.01 -5.90 -14.50
CA ASP A 69 8.99 -6.20 -15.54
C ASP A 69 9.24 -7.71 -15.59
N ALA A 70 9.49 -8.36 -14.45
CA ALA A 70 9.70 -9.81 -14.38
C ALA A 70 8.46 -10.61 -14.85
N MET A 71 7.26 -10.21 -14.45
CA MET A 71 6.03 -10.85 -14.94
C MET A 71 5.87 -10.68 -16.46
N THR A 72 6.29 -9.55 -17.02
CA THR A 72 6.24 -9.29 -18.48
C THR A 72 7.24 -10.18 -19.23
N TYR A 73 8.38 -10.51 -18.62
CA TYR A 73 9.33 -11.49 -19.15
C TYR A 73 8.88 -12.95 -18.97
N GLY A 74 7.71 -13.20 -18.37
CA GLY A 74 7.12 -14.53 -18.22
C GLY A 74 7.52 -15.28 -16.95
N PHE A 75 8.17 -14.61 -15.99
CA PHE A 75 8.46 -15.23 -14.69
C PHE A 75 7.17 -15.44 -13.88
N THR A 76 7.09 -16.56 -13.17
CA THR A 76 5.99 -16.87 -12.26
C THR A 76 6.12 -16.08 -10.93
N PRO A 77 5.01 -15.87 -10.20
CA PRO A 77 5.06 -15.20 -8.89
C PRO A 77 6.03 -15.84 -7.87
N GLU A 78 6.20 -17.17 -7.95
CA GLU A 78 7.12 -17.94 -7.09
C GLU A 78 8.59 -17.63 -7.43
N GLU A 79 8.92 -17.57 -8.73
CA GLU A 79 10.26 -17.20 -9.18
C GLU A 79 10.59 -15.75 -8.82
N VAL A 80 9.63 -14.83 -8.99
CA VAL A 80 9.77 -13.42 -8.59
C VAL A 80 9.98 -13.29 -7.08
N THR A 81 9.30 -14.10 -6.27
CA THR A 81 9.48 -14.17 -4.82
C THR A 81 10.93 -14.52 -4.46
N SER A 82 11.47 -15.55 -5.12
CA SER A 82 12.84 -16.02 -4.92
C SER A 82 13.88 -14.98 -5.38
N LEU A 83 13.68 -14.40 -6.57
CA LEU A 83 14.62 -13.46 -7.19
C LEU A 83 14.73 -12.14 -6.42
N TYR A 84 13.60 -11.56 -6.01
CA TYR A 84 13.59 -10.22 -5.42
C TYR A 84 13.42 -10.21 -3.90
N LYS A 85 13.31 -11.39 -3.27
CA LYS A 85 13.04 -11.54 -1.83
C LYS A 85 11.83 -10.71 -1.40
N ILE A 86 10.81 -10.69 -2.25
CA ILE A 86 9.52 -10.03 -1.98
C ILE A 86 8.57 -11.14 -1.57
N SER A 87 7.85 -10.98 -0.46
CA SER A 87 6.87 -12.00 -0.04
C SER A 87 5.77 -12.17 -1.09
N GLN A 88 5.30 -13.41 -1.25
CA GLN A 88 4.26 -13.76 -2.20
C GLN A 88 3.01 -12.88 -2.06
N GLY A 89 2.54 -12.61 -0.83
CA GLY A 89 1.39 -11.73 -0.60
C GLY A 89 1.59 -10.27 -1.06
N HIS A 90 2.83 -9.79 -1.15
CA HIS A 90 3.11 -8.50 -1.78
C HIS A 90 3.05 -8.60 -3.30
N ILE A 91 3.55 -9.68 -3.90
CA ILE A 91 3.48 -9.91 -5.35
C ILE A 91 2.03 -10.04 -5.80
N GLU A 92 1.22 -10.83 -5.10
CA GLU A 92 -0.22 -10.98 -5.35
C GLU A 92 -0.94 -9.63 -5.31
N LYS A 93 -0.61 -8.77 -4.33
CA LYS A 93 -1.17 -7.43 -4.25
C LYS A 93 -0.75 -6.54 -5.42
N ILE A 94 0.51 -6.63 -5.87
CA ILE A 94 1.00 -5.89 -7.04
C ILE A 94 0.28 -6.34 -8.31
N ILE A 95 0.09 -7.65 -8.47
CA ILE A 95 -0.65 -8.23 -9.59
C ILE A 95 -2.10 -7.74 -9.57
N TYR A 96 -2.74 -7.78 -8.40
CA TYR A 96 -4.10 -7.29 -8.19
C TYR A 96 -4.26 -5.79 -8.52
N ASP A 97 -3.33 -4.96 -8.04
CA ASP A 97 -3.31 -3.52 -8.32
C ASP A 97 -3.04 -3.24 -9.81
N HIS A 98 -2.25 -4.08 -10.49
CA HIS A 98 -1.87 -3.92 -11.91
C HIS A 98 -2.91 -4.48 -12.89
N SER A 99 -3.69 -5.49 -12.50
CA SER A 99 -4.74 -6.08 -13.34
C SER A 99 -6.01 -5.23 -13.39
N GLY A 100 -6.00 -4.02 -12.80
CA GLY A 100 -7.13 -3.09 -12.82
C GLY A 100 -8.37 -3.61 -12.09
N HIS A 101 -8.25 -4.66 -11.27
CA HIS A 101 -9.37 -5.21 -10.52
C HIS A 101 -9.72 -4.27 -9.36
N SER A 102 -10.57 -3.28 -9.65
CA SER A 102 -11.35 -2.59 -8.62
C SER A 102 -12.32 -3.58 -7.98
N GLY A 103 -11.90 -4.27 -6.92
CA GLY A 103 -12.81 -4.74 -5.87
C GLY A 103 -13.88 -5.78 -6.21
N GLU A 104 -13.95 -6.37 -7.41
CA GLU A 104 -14.84 -7.51 -7.67
C GLU A 104 -14.07 -8.82 -7.50
N LYS A 105 -14.40 -9.53 -6.42
CA LYS A 105 -14.05 -10.94 -6.25
C LYS A 105 -14.90 -11.74 -7.25
N THR A 106 -14.41 -11.90 -8.48
CA THR A 106 -14.91 -12.97 -9.33
C THR A 106 -14.11 -14.24 -8.97
N PRO A 107 -14.75 -15.28 -8.41
CA PRO A 107 -14.05 -16.53 -8.19
C PRO A 107 -13.71 -17.14 -9.55
N LEU A 108 -12.42 -17.26 -9.86
CA LEU A 108 -11.93 -18.15 -10.90
C LEU A 108 -12.08 -19.59 -10.40
N ILE A 109 -13.30 -20.12 -10.44
CA ILE A 109 -13.50 -21.56 -10.53
C ILE A 109 -13.53 -21.85 -12.04
N PRO A 110 -12.55 -22.56 -12.60
CA PRO A 110 -12.70 -23.11 -13.94
C PRO A 110 -13.85 -24.12 -13.88
N GLU A 111 -14.94 -23.86 -14.63
CA GLU A 111 -15.97 -24.85 -14.93
C GLU A 111 -15.35 -25.94 -15.82
N THR A 112 -14.60 -26.84 -15.19
CA THR A 112 -14.38 -28.18 -15.72
C THR A 112 -15.25 -29.13 -14.93
N PHE A 113 -15.93 -30.02 -15.67
CA PHE A 113 -16.84 -31.08 -15.25
C PHE A 113 -18.33 -30.72 -15.16
N SER A 114 -18.95 -30.59 -16.33
CA SER A 114 -20.21 -31.31 -16.57
C SER A 114 -20.25 -31.81 -18.01
N THR A 115 -19.38 -32.79 -18.30
CA THR A 115 -19.68 -33.80 -19.32
C THR A 115 -20.19 -35.01 -18.55
N LEU A 116 -21.51 -35.20 -18.53
CA LEU A 116 -22.13 -36.50 -18.37
C LEU A 116 -23.35 -36.53 -19.30
N GLU A 117 -23.48 -37.69 -19.93
CA GLU A 117 -24.37 -38.10 -21.01
C GLU A 117 -25.85 -37.74 -20.85
#